data_AF-A0A7W5XNF9-F1
#
_entry.id   AF-A0A7W5XNF9-F1
#
_cell.length_a   1.000
_cell.length_b   1.000
_cell.length_c   1.000
_cell.angle_alpha   90.00
_cell.angle_beta   90.00
_cell.angle_gamma   90.00
#
_symmetry.space_group_name_H-M   'P 1'
#
loop_
_entity.id
_entity.type
_entity.pdbx_description
1 polymer ?
#
loop_
_entity_poly.entity_id
_entity_poly.type
_entity_poly.pdbx_seq_one_letter_code
_entity_poly.pdbx_strand_id
1 'polypeptide(L)'
;MSSEHGTYFEVDGSKANFTEALETWVPIAYDLLIEVASKYNRTTTYLELTQAVQDRSGIRTRMLIANWSGKLLEKVAKRAAEAGEPPLTALCVRPDGTIGEGYSQAPKSVPTDPSAPVDDLAAQHRLLCYRRFANDLPADGGTPTLTPQVARARSARAKPGPKPPEICHIHGLEKSAVGECDMCED
;
A
#
# COMPACT_ATOMS: atom_id res chain seq x y z
N MET A 1 -25.17 3.71 -33.27
CA MET A 1 -25.35 3.29 -31.86
C MET A 1 -23.99 2.82 -31.37
N SER A 2 -23.26 3.68 -30.65
CA SER A 2 -21.94 3.33 -30.12
C SER A 2 -22.11 2.28 -29.02
N SER A 3 -21.54 1.10 -29.25
CA SER A 3 -21.60 -0.01 -28.30
C SER A 3 -20.53 0.22 -27.23
N GLU A 4 -20.92 0.81 -26.10
CA GLU A 4 -20.09 1.03 -24.91
C GLU A 4 -19.77 -0.29 -24.17
N HIS A 5 -19.67 -1.42 -24.87
CA HIS A 5 -19.31 -2.70 -24.31
C HIS A 5 -17.79 -2.92 -24.41
N GLY A 6 -17.13 -3.17 -23.28
CA GLY A 6 -15.68 -3.36 -23.22
C GLY A 6 -14.93 -2.05 -22.99
N THR A 7 -13.92 -1.79 -23.81
CA THR A 7 -13.04 -0.61 -23.73
C THR A 7 -13.37 0.34 -24.88
N TYR A 8 -13.46 1.64 -24.61
CA TYR A 8 -13.97 2.64 -25.55
C TYR A 8 -13.34 4.02 -25.32
N PHE A 9 -13.33 4.86 -26.35
CA PHE A 9 -12.96 6.26 -26.23
C PHE A 9 -14.15 7.07 -25.70
N GLU A 10 -13.93 7.91 -24.69
CA GLU A 10 -14.99 8.71 -24.05
C GLU A 10 -15.56 9.78 -24.98
N VAL A 11 -14.75 10.31 -25.90
CA VAL A 11 -15.12 11.42 -26.78
C VAL A 11 -16.27 11.09 -27.75
N ASP A 12 -16.32 9.85 -28.25
CA ASP A 12 -17.28 9.42 -29.27
C ASP A 12 -17.93 8.05 -29.00
N GLY A 13 -17.54 7.39 -27.91
CA GLY A 13 -18.00 6.06 -27.52
C GLY A 13 -17.52 4.95 -28.45
N SER A 14 -16.57 5.23 -29.36
CA SER A 14 -16.04 4.24 -30.29
C SER A 14 -15.21 3.18 -29.56
N LYS A 15 -15.21 1.96 -30.10
CA LYS A 15 -14.51 0.83 -29.47
C LYS A 15 -13.00 1.05 -29.51
N ALA A 16 -12.35 0.95 -28.36
CA ALA A 16 -10.90 0.98 -28.22
C ALA A 16 -10.34 -0.44 -28.03
N ASN A 17 -9.15 -0.69 -28.55
CA ASN A 17 -8.43 -1.93 -28.28
C ASN A 17 -7.93 -1.91 -26.83
N PHE A 18 -8.24 -2.95 -26.05
CA PHE A 18 -7.83 -3.02 -24.65
C PHE A 18 -6.30 -3.04 -24.46
N THR A 19 -5.55 -3.70 -25.34
CA THR A 19 -4.09 -3.74 -25.26
C THR A 19 -3.49 -2.35 -25.49
N GLU A 20 -3.97 -1.61 -26.49
CA GLU A 20 -3.53 -0.23 -26.77
C GLU A 20 -3.93 0.73 -25.65
N ALA A 21 -5.13 0.56 -25.09
CA ALA A 21 -5.58 1.28 -23.92
C ALA A 21 -4.65 1.02 -22.71
N LEU A 22 -4.29 -0.24 -22.47
CA LEU A 22 -3.38 -0.61 -21.40
C LEU A 22 -1.99 0.03 -21.57
N GLU A 23 -1.42 0.00 -22.79
CA GLU A 23 -0.14 0.67 -23.08
C GLU A 23 -0.23 2.19 -22.90
N THR A 24 -1.39 2.79 -23.18
CA THR A 24 -1.64 4.23 -22.95
C THR A 24 -1.76 4.55 -21.45
N TRP A 25 -2.39 3.66 -20.67
CA TRP A 25 -2.56 3.86 -19.22
C TRP A 25 -1.28 3.67 -18.42
N VAL A 26 -0.33 2.84 -18.89
CA VAL A 26 0.93 2.57 -18.16
C VAL A 26 1.75 3.82 -17.85
N PRO A 27 2.12 4.70 -18.81
CA PRO A 27 2.86 5.92 -18.50
C PRO A 27 2.06 6.87 -17.58
N ILE A 28 0.74 6.95 -17.77
CA ILE A 28 -0.13 7.77 -16.92
C ILE A 28 -0.15 7.24 -15.47
N ALA A 29 -0.27 5.92 -15.30
CA ALA A 29 -0.24 5.27 -13.99
C ALA A 29 1.12 5.47 -13.29
N TYR A 30 2.20 5.37 -14.07
CA TYR A 30 3.55 5.62 -13.59
C TYR A 30 3.70 7.05 -13.04
N ASP A 31 3.27 8.07 -13.80
CA ASP A 31 3.32 9.48 -13.37
C ASP A 31 2.41 9.74 -12.17
N LEU A 32 1.20 9.15 -12.15
CA LEU A 32 0.28 9.21 -11.01
C LEU A 32 0.91 8.65 -9.73
N LEU A 33 1.67 7.55 -9.81
CA LEU A 33 2.34 7.00 -8.63
C LEU A 33 3.50 7.89 -8.15
N ILE A 34 4.19 8.59 -9.06
CA ILE A 34 5.16 9.62 -8.67
C ILE A 34 4.46 10.79 -7.97
N GLU A 35 3.31 11.23 -8.48
CA GLU A 35 2.49 12.27 -7.82
C GLU A 35 2.01 11.82 -6.43
N VAL A 36 1.66 10.55 -6.26
CA VAL A 36 1.34 9.98 -4.95
C VAL A 36 2.58 10.01 -4.04
N ALA A 37 3.74 9.59 -4.55
CA ALA A 37 5.01 9.60 -3.83
C ALA A 37 5.50 11.00 -3.44
N SER A 38 4.96 12.06 -4.07
CA SER A 38 5.32 13.45 -3.78
C SER A 38 4.90 13.93 -2.38
N LYS A 39 4.08 13.14 -1.68
CA LYS A 39 3.65 13.38 -0.29
C LYS A 39 4.00 12.19 0.59
N TYR A 40 4.71 12.43 1.67
CA TYR A 40 5.15 11.42 2.61
C TYR A 40 3.97 10.65 3.21
N ASN A 41 4.10 9.32 3.31
CA ASN A 41 3.07 8.39 3.79
C ASN A 41 1.76 8.38 3.00
N ARG A 42 1.69 9.01 1.82
CA ARG A 42 0.51 8.93 0.95
C ARG A 42 0.50 7.64 0.13
N THR A 43 -0.64 6.98 0.11
CA THR A 43 -0.93 5.84 -0.79
C THR A 43 -2.14 6.17 -1.67
N THR A 44 -2.33 5.37 -2.72
CA THR A 44 -3.54 5.34 -3.54
C THR A 44 -4.13 3.94 -3.54
N THR A 45 -5.40 3.81 -3.89
CA THR A 45 -6.07 2.52 -4.03
C THR A 45 -6.11 2.06 -5.50
N TYR A 46 -6.37 0.77 -5.72
CA TYR A 46 -6.67 0.28 -7.07
C TYR A 46 -7.81 1.04 -7.74
N LEU A 47 -8.83 1.41 -6.98
CA LEU A 47 -9.97 2.16 -7.50
C LEU A 47 -9.54 3.55 -7.97
N GLU A 48 -8.88 4.31 -7.10
CA GLU A 48 -8.43 5.67 -7.41
C GLU A 48 -7.45 5.71 -8.59
N LEU A 49 -6.46 4.81 -8.61
CA LEU A 49 -5.49 4.74 -9.70
C LEU A 49 -6.17 4.38 -11.03
N THR A 50 -7.03 3.36 -11.03
CA THR A 50 -7.67 2.87 -12.26
C THR A 50 -8.75 3.82 -12.79
N GLN A 51 -9.39 4.61 -11.92
CA GLN A 51 -10.24 5.72 -12.33
C GLN A 51 -9.40 6.84 -12.94
N ALA A 52 -8.34 7.28 -12.26
CA ALA A 52 -7.51 8.39 -12.71
C ALA A 52 -6.83 8.13 -14.06
N VAL A 53 -6.37 6.90 -14.34
CA VAL A 53 -5.79 6.58 -15.67
C VAL A 53 -6.83 6.63 -16.79
N GLN A 54 -8.07 6.23 -16.49
CA GLN A 54 -9.16 6.31 -17.45
C GLN A 54 -9.59 7.76 -17.68
N ASP A 55 -9.71 8.55 -16.61
CA ASP A 55 -10.04 9.98 -16.68
C ASP A 55 -8.98 10.75 -17.50
N ARG A 56 -7.68 10.54 -17.21
CA ARG A 56 -6.60 11.27 -17.88
C ARG A 56 -6.37 10.87 -19.33
N SER A 57 -6.67 9.62 -19.68
CA SER A 57 -6.49 9.13 -21.05
C SER A 57 -7.70 9.42 -21.96
N GLY A 58 -8.88 9.65 -21.38
CA GLY A 58 -10.14 9.64 -22.14
C GLY A 58 -10.49 8.25 -22.70
N ILE A 59 -9.81 7.18 -22.25
CA ILE A 59 -10.11 5.80 -22.63
C ILE A 59 -10.72 5.11 -21.41
N ARG A 60 -11.96 4.64 -21.57
CA ARG A 60 -12.75 4.00 -20.51
C ARG A 60 -12.84 2.50 -20.74
N THR A 61 -13.07 1.74 -19.66
CA THR A 61 -13.44 0.33 -19.73
C THR A 61 -14.50 -0.03 -18.71
N ARG A 62 -15.44 -0.89 -19.11
CA ARG A 62 -16.44 -1.49 -18.19
C ARG A 62 -15.98 -2.80 -17.56
N MET A 63 -14.75 -3.24 -17.86
CA MET A 63 -14.19 -4.43 -17.23
C MET A 63 -13.99 -4.21 -15.74
N LEU A 64 -14.31 -5.24 -14.94
CA LEU A 64 -14.03 -5.22 -13.49
C LEU A 64 -12.55 -4.93 -13.25
N ILE A 65 -12.25 -4.03 -12.30
CA ILE A 65 -10.89 -3.59 -11.97
C ILE A 65 -9.95 -4.77 -11.74
N ALA A 66 -10.41 -5.79 -11.01
CA ALA A 66 -9.64 -6.99 -10.71
C ALA A 66 -9.13 -7.75 -11.95
N ASN A 67 -9.81 -7.62 -13.11
CA ASN A 67 -9.45 -8.32 -14.33
C ASN A 67 -8.29 -7.64 -15.09
N TRP A 68 -7.92 -6.41 -14.73
CA TRP A 68 -6.92 -5.65 -15.49
C TRP A 68 -5.94 -4.83 -14.67
N SER A 69 -6.27 -4.42 -13.44
CA SER A 69 -5.39 -3.61 -12.59
C SER A 69 -4.06 -4.30 -12.31
N GLY A 70 -4.06 -5.63 -12.15
CA GLY A 70 -2.83 -6.41 -12.00
C GLY A 70 -1.89 -6.27 -13.20
N LYS A 71 -2.42 -6.36 -14.43
CA LYS A 71 -1.64 -6.22 -15.68
C LYS A 71 -1.08 -4.81 -15.84
N LEU A 72 -1.87 -3.79 -15.47
CA LEU A 72 -1.41 -2.41 -15.45
C LEU A 72 -0.22 -2.24 -14.48
N LEU A 73 -0.38 -2.71 -13.24
CA LEU A 73 0.65 -2.56 -12.21
C LEU A 73 1.90 -3.38 -12.51
N GLU A 74 1.77 -4.57 -13.09
CA GLU A 74 2.92 -5.36 -13.52
C GLU A 74 3.76 -4.60 -14.56
N LYS A 75 3.11 -3.99 -15.56
CA LYS A 75 3.79 -3.17 -16.58
C LYS A 75 4.44 -1.91 -15.98
N VAL A 76 3.77 -1.26 -15.04
CA VAL A 76 4.33 -0.11 -14.31
C VAL A 76 5.54 -0.53 -13.47
N ALA A 77 5.48 -1.66 -12.78
CA ALA A 77 6.58 -2.20 -11.99
C ALA A 77 7.79 -2.52 -12.88
N LYS A 78 7.56 -3.16 -14.04
CA LYS A 78 8.59 -3.42 -15.05
C LYS A 78 9.24 -2.11 -15.51
N ARG A 79 8.45 -1.11 -15.90
CA ARG A 79 8.94 0.21 -16.32
C ARG A 79 9.78 0.89 -15.23
N ALA A 80 9.31 0.89 -13.98
CA ALA A 80 10.05 1.48 -12.86
C ALA A 80 11.37 0.74 -12.61
N ALA A 81 11.35 -0.59 -12.64
CA ALA A 81 12.55 -1.41 -12.46
C ALA A 81 13.58 -1.17 -13.57
N GLU A 82 13.15 -1.11 -14.83
CA GLU A 82 14.01 -0.81 -15.99
C GLU A 82 14.61 0.60 -15.92
N ALA A 83 13.89 1.56 -15.32
CA ALA A 83 14.38 2.92 -15.08
C ALA A 83 15.29 3.03 -13.84
N GLY A 84 15.48 1.95 -13.07
CA GLY A 84 16.22 2.00 -11.80
C GLY A 84 15.50 2.78 -10.69
N GLU A 85 14.22 3.10 -10.87
CA GLU A 85 13.41 3.86 -9.92
C GLU A 85 12.86 2.94 -8.82
N PRO A 86 12.57 3.47 -7.61
CA PRO A 86 12.08 2.64 -6.51
C PRO A 86 10.75 1.97 -6.86
N PRO A 87 10.34 0.86 -6.20
CA PRO A 87 9.15 0.11 -6.56
C PRO A 87 7.83 0.89 -6.37
N LEU A 88 7.47 1.73 -7.35
CA LEU A 88 6.33 2.66 -7.30
C LEU A 88 4.99 1.97 -7.00
N THR A 89 4.83 0.72 -7.46
CA THR A 89 3.59 -0.05 -7.23
C THR A 89 3.35 -0.38 -5.75
N ALA A 90 4.34 -0.17 -4.88
CA ALA A 90 4.19 -0.25 -3.42
C ALA A 90 3.18 0.77 -2.88
N LEU A 91 2.97 1.88 -3.61
CA LEU A 91 2.07 2.96 -3.23
C LEU A 91 0.59 2.65 -3.55
N CYS A 92 0.33 1.62 -4.35
CA CYS A 92 -1.02 1.23 -4.75
C CYS A 92 -1.52 0.03 -3.94
N VAL A 93 -2.50 0.26 -3.07
CA VAL A 93 -3.00 -0.71 -2.10
C VAL A 93 -4.44 -1.17 -2.41
N ARG A 94 -4.85 -2.26 -1.78
CA ARG A 94 -6.26 -2.67 -1.69
C ARG A 94 -7.04 -1.69 -0.81
N PRO A 95 -8.39 -1.69 -0.86
CA PRO A 95 -9.22 -0.84 -0.01
C PRO A 95 -8.99 -1.03 1.50
N ASP A 96 -8.57 -2.22 1.92
CA ASP A 96 -8.20 -2.53 3.31
C ASP A 96 -6.77 -2.11 3.68
N GLY A 97 -6.06 -1.43 2.78
CA GLY A 97 -4.69 -0.95 2.95
C GLY A 97 -3.60 -2.01 2.78
N THR A 98 -3.95 -3.26 2.50
CA THR A 98 -2.97 -4.32 2.23
C THR A 98 -2.45 -4.25 0.79
N ILE A 99 -1.36 -4.95 0.54
CA ILE A 99 -0.77 -5.09 -0.79
C ILE A 99 -1.41 -6.23 -1.58
N GLY A 100 -1.57 -6.05 -2.89
CA GLY A 100 -2.06 -7.09 -3.80
C GLY A 100 -1.06 -8.23 -4.01
N GLU A 101 -1.58 -9.43 -4.25
CA GLU A 101 -0.78 -10.66 -4.40
C GLU A 101 0.28 -10.57 -5.50
N GLY A 102 -0.02 -9.87 -6.60
CA GLY A 102 0.91 -9.68 -7.71
C GLY A 102 2.17 -8.86 -7.35
N TYR A 103 2.16 -8.14 -6.23
CA TYR A 103 3.27 -7.26 -5.84
C TYR A 103 4.56 -8.03 -5.53
N SER A 104 4.47 -9.16 -4.82
CA SER A 104 5.65 -9.93 -4.42
C SER A 104 6.44 -10.41 -5.63
N GLN A 105 5.74 -10.81 -6.70
CA GLN A 105 6.33 -11.32 -7.93
C GLN A 105 6.68 -10.24 -8.95
N ALA A 106 6.18 -9.01 -8.78
CA ALA A 106 6.46 -7.92 -9.69
C ALA A 106 7.97 -7.56 -9.71
N PRO A 107 8.54 -7.19 -10.88
CA PRO A 107 9.93 -6.74 -10.98
C PRO A 107 10.21 -5.54 -10.08
N LYS A 108 11.42 -5.49 -9.51
CA LYS A 108 11.89 -4.43 -8.61
C LYS A 108 13.33 -4.08 -8.96
N SER A 109 13.68 -2.80 -8.84
CA SER A 109 15.04 -2.27 -9.02
C SER A 109 15.96 -2.52 -7.81
N VAL A 110 15.38 -2.98 -6.69
CA VAL A 110 16.07 -3.16 -5.42
C VAL A 110 15.99 -4.61 -4.95
N PRO A 111 17.02 -5.12 -4.24
CA PRO A 111 16.97 -6.42 -3.60
C PRO A 111 15.82 -6.51 -2.60
N THR A 112 15.18 -7.68 -2.53
CA THR A 112 14.09 -7.94 -1.60
C THR A 112 14.35 -9.17 -0.77
N ASP A 113 13.99 -9.11 0.51
CA ASP A 113 13.92 -10.29 1.36
C ASP A 113 12.61 -11.05 1.09
N PRO A 114 12.67 -12.28 0.55
CA PRO A 114 11.47 -13.08 0.28
C PRO A 114 10.79 -13.61 1.56
N SER A 115 11.46 -13.57 2.71
CA SER A 115 10.91 -14.01 4.00
C SER A 115 10.15 -12.92 4.74
N ALA A 116 10.37 -11.65 4.37
CA ALA A 116 9.68 -10.52 4.97
C ALA A 116 8.17 -10.55 4.65
N PRO A 117 7.29 -10.23 5.61
CA PRO A 117 5.87 -10.09 5.30
C PRO A 117 5.65 -9.00 4.24
N VAL A 118 4.78 -9.26 3.27
CA VAL A 118 4.63 -8.43 2.06
C VAL A 118 4.33 -6.95 2.37
N ASP A 119 3.52 -6.67 3.39
CA ASP A 119 3.19 -5.29 3.78
C ASP A 119 4.39 -4.55 4.40
N ASP A 120 5.29 -5.27 5.10
CA ASP A 120 6.52 -4.69 5.66
C ASP A 120 7.54 -4.42 4.56
N LEU A 121 7.67 -5.33 3.60
CA LEU A 121 8.48 -5.12 2.40
C LEU A 121 7.97 -3.91 1.59
N ALA A 122 6.65 -3.81 1.41
CA ALA A 122 6.06 -2.66 0.73
C ALA A 122 6.19 -1.35 1.52
N ALA A 123 6.16 -1.39 2.86
CA ALA A 123 6.46 -0.20 3.68
C ALA A 123 7.89 0.30 3.45
N GLN A 124 8.86 -0.61 3.34
CA GLN A 124 10.25 -0.27 3.02
C GLN A 124 10.37 0.35 1.62
N HIS A 125 9.73 -0.26 0.61
CA HIS A 125 9.76 0.29 -0.74
C HIS A 125 9.03 1.62 -0.89
N ARG A 126 7.92 1.83 -0.17
CA ARG A 126 7.25 3.14 -0.10
C ARG A 126 8.17 4.21 0.45
N LEU A 127 8.96 3.90 1.49
CA LEU A 127 9.96 4.84 1.99
C LEU A 127 11.00 5.21 0.92
N LEU A 128 11.45 4.25 0.11
CA LEU A 128 12.35 4.55 -1.01
C LEU A 128 11.69 5.50 -2.03
N CYS A 129 10.40 5.31 -2.32
CA CYS A 129 9.64 6.21 -3.18
C CYS A 129 9.57 7.62 -2.58
N TYR A 130 9.24 7.75 -1.29
CA TYR A 130 9.15 9.06 -0.65
C TYR A 130 10.52 9.75 -0.55
N ARG A 131 11.59 9.02 -0.23
CA ARG A 131 12.96 9.57 -0.24
C ARG A 131 13.37 10.11 -1.60
N ARG A 132 12.84 9.53 -2.66
CA ARG A 132 13.11 9.91 -4.05
C ARG A 132 12.26 11.09 -4.53
N PHE A 133 10.99 11.15 -4.12
CA PHE A 133 9.99 12.04 -4.75
C PHE A 133 9.25 12.97 -3.79
N ALA A 134 9.22 12.72 -2.48
CA ALA A 134 8.43 13.50 -1.54
C ALA A 134 9.02 14.89 -1.31
N ASN A 135 8.14 15.91 -1.29
CA ASN A 135 8.52 17.29 -1.02
C ASN A 135 8.42 17.67 0.47
N ASP A 136 7.78 16.83 1.27
CA ASP A 136 7.46 17.01 2.69
C ASP A 136 8.08 15.89 3.55
N LEU A 137 9.18 15.29 3.08
CA LEU A 137 9.89 14.25 3.82
C LEU A 137 10.44 14.81 5.15
N PRO A 138 10.28 14.09 6.27
CA PRO A 138 10.89 14.47 7.53
C PRO A 138 12.41 14.61 7.43
N ALA A 139 13.00 15.48 8.28
CA ALA A 139 14.43 15.78 8.25
C ALA A 139 15.34 14.57 8.54
N ASP A 140 14.83 13.55 9.24
CA ASP A 140 15.51 12.28 9.50
C ASP A 140 15.44 11.30 8.31
N GLY A 141 14.81 11.71 7.21
CA GLY A 141 14.62 10.90 6.01
C GLY A 141 13.45 9.90 6.11
N GLY A 142 12.65 9.97 7.18
CA GLY A 142 11.47 9.14 7.42
C GLY A 142 11.78 7.67 7.72
N THR A 143 10.75 6.97 8.19
CA THR A 143 10.79 5.54 8.52
C THR A 143 9.75 4.73 7.74
N PRO A 144 9.98 3.41 7.51
CA PRO A 144 9.01 2.57 6.84
C PRO A 144 7.71 2.50 7.64
N THR A 145 6.59 2.86 7.02
CA THR A 145 5.30 2.96 7.70
C THR A 145 4.25 2.06 7.03
N LEU A 146 3.59 1.20 7.80
CA LEU A 146 2.43 0.43 7.33
C LEU A 146 1.27 1.38 6.97
N THR A 147 0.34 0.95 6.11
CA THR A 147 -0.90 1.72 5.94
C THR A 147 -1.66 1.81 7.28
N PRO A 148 -2.41 2.90 7.53
CA PRO A 148 -3.17 3.06 8.77
C PRO A 148 -4.10 1.88 9.06
N GLN A 149 -4.69 1.29 8.02
CA GLN A 149 -5.57 0.13 8.12
C GLN A 149 -4.82 -1.12 8.59
N VAL A 150 -3.66 -1.41 7.99
CA VAL A 150 -2.83 -2.58 8.37
C VAL A 150 -2.25 -2.40 9.77
N ALA A 151 -1.77 -1.20 10.12
CA ALA A 151 -1.29 -0.90 11.47
C ALA A 151 -2.39 -1.09 12.52
N ARG A 152 -3.61 -0.62 12.24
CA ARG A 152 -4.77 -0.83 13.12
C ARG A 152 -5.15 -2.31 13.24
N ALA A 153 -5.15 -3.05 12.14
CA ALA A 153 -5.45 -4.48 12.16
C ALA A 153 -4.42 -5.29 12.95
N ARG A 154 -3.12 -4.94 12.85
CA ARG A 154 -2.05 -5.59 13.61
C ARG A 154 -2.13 -5.26 15.10
N SER A 155 -2.33 -4.00 15.46
CA SER A 155 -2.50 -3.59 16.87
C SER A 155 -3.72 -4.22 17.52
N ALA A 156 -4.84 -4.36 16.81
CA ALA A 156 -6.02 -5.05 17.32
C ALA A 156 -5.81 -6.57 17.56
N ARG A 157 -4.88 -7.19 16.82
CA ARG A 157 -4.52 -8.62 16.98
C ARG A 157 -3.48 -8.85 18.08
N ALA A 158 -2.66 -7.85 18.36
CA ALA A 158 -1.73 -7.90 19.49
C ALA A 158 -2.54 -7.93 20.78
N LYS A 159 -2.63 -9.10 21.42
CA LYS A 159 -3.23 -9.21 22.75
C LYS A 159 -2.42 -8.29 23.69
N PRO A 160 -3.07 -7.49 24.55
CA PRO A 160 -2.33 -6.83 25.61
C PRO A 160 -1.57 -7.92 26.39
N GLY A 161 -0.30 -7.65 26.66
CA GLY A 161 0.49 -8.51 27.54
C GLY A 161 -0.21 -8.64 28.91
N PRO A 162 0.17 -9.65 29.71
CA PRO A 162 -0.35 -9.74 31.07
C PRO A 162 -0.14 -8.40 31.80
N LYS A 163 -1.18 -7.92 32.50
CA LYS A 163 -1.07 -6.73 33.36
C LYS A 163 0.13 -6.96 34.29
N PRO A 164 1.06 -6.01 34.43
CA PRO A 164 2.15 -6.16 35.39
C PRO A 164 1.56 -6.51 36.76
N PRO A 165 2.18 -7.46 37.49
CA PRO A 165 1.70 -7.83 38.81
C PRO A 165 1.66 -6.59 39.71
N GLU A 166 0.56 -6.43 40.45
CA GLU A 166 0.49 -5.34 41.42
C GLU A 166 1.42 -5.68 42.59
N ILE A 167 2.44 -4.86 42.82
CA ILE A 167 3.38 -5.06 43.91
C ILE A 167 2.86 -4.33 45.15
N CYS A 168 2.89 -5.01 46.29
CA CYS A 168 2.65 -4.39 47.59
C CYS A 168 3.75 -3.38 47.90
N HIS A 169 3.39 -2.12 48.14
CA HIS A 169 4.36 -1.06 48.44
C HIS A 169 4.98 -1.18 49.84
N ILE A 170 4.41 -2.01 50.73
CA ILE A 170 4.93 -2.25 52.08
C ILE A 170 5.95 -3.39 52.07
N HIS A 171 5.59 -4.52 51.47
CA HIS A 171 6.38 -5.76 51.54
C HIS A 171 7.16 -6.08 50.27
N GLY A 172 6.93 -5.35 49.17
CA GLY A 172 7.57 -5.62 47.88
C GLY A 172 7.16 -6.94 47.22
N LEU A 173 6.15 -7.62 47.77
CA LEU A 173 5.61 -8.89 47.25
C LEU A 173 4.55 -8.64 46.18
N GLU A 174 4.47 -9.54 45.21
CA GLU A 174 3.36 -9.60 44.26
C GLU A 174 2.07 -9.90 45.01
N LYS A 175 1.05 -9.06 44.78
CA LYS A 175 -0.28 -9.24 45.33
C LYS A 175 -0.98 -10.41 44.65
N SER A 176 -1.85 -11.07 45.40
CA SER A 176 -2.73 -12.12 44.87
C SER A 176 -3.68 -11.57 43.80
N ALA A 177 -4.39 -12.46 43.10
CA ALA A 177 -5.39 -12.08 42.10
C ALA A 177 -6.53 -11.19 42.66
N VAL A 178 -6.71 -11.15 43.99
CA VAL A 178 -7.72 -10.33 44.69
C VAL A 178 -7.17 -8.94 45.05
N GLY A 179 -5.88 -8.67 44.86
CA GLY A 179 -5.24 -7.39 45.14
C GLY A 179 -4.72 -7.24 46.57
N GLU A 180 -4.73 -8.33 47.33
CA GLU A 180 -4.28 -8.42 48.72
C GLU A 180 -2.85 -8.96 48.80
N CYS A 181 -2.12 -8.52 49.81
CA CYS A 181 -0.78 -9.01 50.11
C CYS A 181 -0.89 -9.97 51.29
N ASP A 182 -0.40 -11.20 51.11
CA ASP A 182 -0.45 -12.27 52.12
C ASP A 182 0.20 -11.89 53.47
N MET A 183 1.00 -10.83 53.49
CA MET A 183 1.72 -10.33 54.67
C MET A 183 1.12 -9.04 55.26
N CYS A 184 0.00 -8.52 54.72
CA CYS A 184 -0.65 -7.29 55.21
C CYS A 184 -1.76 -7.55 56.24
N GLU A 185 -2.04 -8.80 56.62
CA GLU A 185 -3.12 -9.18 57.55
C GLU A 185 -2.69 -9.31 59.03
N ASP A 186 -1.50 -8.84 59.40
CA ASP A 186 -1.03 -8.73 60.80
C ASP A 186 -0.87 -7.26 61.26
#